data_AF-A0A525CEU6-F1
#
_entry.id   AF-A0A525CEU6-F1
#
_cell.length_a   1.000
_cell.length_b   1.000
_cell.length_c   1.000
_cell.angle_alpha   90.00
_cell.angle_beta   90.00
_cell.angle_gamma   90.00
#
_symmetry.space_group_name_H-M   'P 1'
#
loop_
_entity.id
_entity.type
_entity.pdbx_description
1 polymer ?
#
loop_
_entity_poly.entity_id
_entity_poly.type
_entity_poly.pdbx_seq_one_letter_code
_entity_poly.pdbx_strand_id
1 'polypeptide(L)'
;MPYLRSPGKRQPSAIQDHAKGHWLTIALGVIVIVAASLALLYFSTSSTPTTNSEIPKRPIVLDMDGEGIAIVDKHPSEAFFDVDLDGFREETSWIAPNDAFLVMDANGNQAIDNGCEMVNDHRRYLPDECMTLPSLDENGDLLINAQDEAFHELLLWQDEFGDGVSEPGELTPLAETGVVSIAIDQGGNPLHFSNSTGETGLVQAVYLVFDNMVTWRDEEECCSSVRTFGDPPCLRGYGRVECLHPAMENNPELREMVAVMAEMDDIASLYTAIDDLLAVWTGADHISPTDEKDGYNARKLVILEAMLGEEMPALQDEHLGCLDSLYSIIKNHTFTTFAIQSVYSEKFSRCRWGAYHDRFVCYVGEDMPAYFSLMTNATERDELPYLGIIIDSMDSYTGVTLETLEPFVDPEAYAVMRDPYIGSEPVLPHHYHCPG
;
A
#
# COMPACT_ATOMS: atom_id res chain seq x y z
N MET A 1 60.82 14.66 -47.52
CA MET A 1 61.15 15.89 -46.74
C MET A 1 60.20 16.99 -47.17
N PRO A 2 59.78 17.92 -46.29
CA PRO A 2 59.59 17.83 -44.83
C PRO A 2 58.11 18.20 -44.48
N TYR A 3 57.65 18.65 -43.30
CA TYR A 3 58.22 18.83 -41.94
C TYR A 3 57.11 18.46 -40.90
N LEU A 4 57.52 18.18 -39.67
CA LEU A 4 56.72 17.87 -38.47
C LEU A 4 55.77 19.00 -37.97
N ARG A 5 54.72 18.64 -37.22
CA ARG A 5 54.32 19.36 -35.98
C ARG A 5 53.52 18.50 -34.97
N SER A 6 54.08 18.39 -33.75
CA SER A 6 53.47 18.17 -32.42
C SER A 6 52.31 17.18 -32.19
N PRO A 7 52.41 16.24 -31.23
CA PRO A 7 51.24 15.55 -30.67
C PRO A 7 50.44 16.52 -29.79
N GLY A 8 49.21 16.83 -30.20
CA GLY A 8 48.26 17.55 -29.35
C GLY A 8 47.88 16.70 -28.14
N LYS A 9 47.93 17.30 -26.94
CA LYS A 9 47.43 16.66 -25.71
C LYS A 9 45.96 16.26 -25.94
N ARG A 10 45.63 14.98 -25.77
CA ARG A 10 44.22 14.57 -25.62
C ARG A 10 43.70 15.27 -24.36
N GLN A 11 42.75 16.19 -24.51
CA GLN A 11 41.90 16.52 -23.38
C GLN A 11 41.14 15.25 -23.00
N PRO A 12 41.07 14.86 -21.72
CA PRO A 12 40.15 13.82 -21.31
C PRO A 12 38.73 14.30 -21.67
N SER A 13 37.98 13.46 -22.37
CA SER A 13 36.55 13.66 -22.58
C SER A 13 35.87 13.79 -21.22
N ALA A 14 35.01 14.81 -21.08
CA ALA A 14 34.17 14.98 -19.90
C ALA A 14 33.11 13.86 -19.84
N ILE A 15 33.54 12.69 -19.34
CA ILE A 15 32.69 11.58 -18.89
C ILE A 15 32.88 11.48 -17.36
N GLN A 16 32.66 12.61 -16.70
CA GLN A 16 32.53 12.75 -15.24
C GLN A 16 31.62 13.96 -15.00
N ASP A 17 30.30 13.69 -14.99
CA ASP A 17 29.28 14.43 -14.21
C ASP A 17 27.84 13.92 -14.46
N HIS A 18 27.63 12.95 -15.36
CA HIS A 18 26.33 12.26 -15.51
C HIS A 18 26.05 11.14 -14.49
N ALA A 19 26.90 10.96 -13.48
CA ALA A 19 26.82 9.84 -12.51
C ALA A 19 26.37 10.27 -11.09
N LYS A 20 25.73 11.45 -10.95
CA LYS A 20 25.28 12.00 -9.65
C LYS A 20 23.81 12.45 -9.64
N GLY A 21 23.02 12.09 -10.65
CA GLY A 21 21.62 12.52 -10.80
C GLY A 21 20.57 11.41 -10.77
N HIS A 22 20.94 10.12 -10.68
CA HIS A 22 20.02 8.97 -10.82
C HIS A 22 19.90 8.11 -9.54
N TRP A 23 19.95 8.74 -8.37
CA TRP A 23 19.74 8.07 -7.06
C TRP A 23 18.66 8.76 -6.22
N LEU A 24 17.66 9.37 -6.88
CA LEU A 24 16.55 10.04 -6.19
C LEU A 24 15.29 10.09 -7.07
N THR A 25 14.74 8.93 -7.41
CA THR A 25 13.45 8.84 -8.15
C THR A 25 12.69 7.53 -7.88
N ILE A 26 12.56 7.16 -6.59
CA ILE A 26 11.57 6.19 -6.13
C ILE A 26 10.74 6.89 -5.05
N ALA A 27 9.59 7.42 -5.49
CA ALA A 27 8.48 8.00 -4.73
C ALA A 27 7.42 8.48 -5.74
N LEU A 28 6.23 8.86 -5.27
CA LEU A 28 5.09 9.39 -6.05
C LEU A 28 4.15 8.33 -6.69
N GLY A 29 3.83 7.29 -5.91
CA GLY A 29 2.43 6.93 -5.59
C GLY A 29 2.02 7.46 -4.19
N VAL A 30 2.73 8.50 -3.73
CA VAL A 30 3.06 8.72 -2.32
C VAL A 30 2.23 9.84 -1.66
N ILE A 31 1.34 10.54 -2.37
CA ILE A 31 0.70 11.76 -1.84
C ILE A 31 -0.49 11.45 -0.92
N VAL A 32 -1.39 10.53 -1.29
CA VAL A 32 -2.45 10.02 -0.39
C VAL A 32 -1.81 9.31 0.82
N ILE A 33 -0.82 8.47 0.53
CA ILE A 33 -0.10 7.63 1.48
C ILE A 33 0.65 8.50 2.51
N VAL A 34 1.45 9.48 2.10
CA VAL A 34 2.19 10.36 3.05
C VAL A 34 1.28 11.27 3.86
N ALA A 35 0.12 11.70 3.33
CA ALA A 35 -0.84 12.46 4.12
C ALA A 35 -1.42 11.62 5.26
N ALA A 36 -1.77 10.36 5.00
CA ALA A 36 -2.28 9.42 6.00
C ALA A 36 -1.18 8.88 6.93
N SER A 37 0.00 8.50 6.42
CA SER A 37 1.13 8.02 7.22
C SER A 37 1.69 9.12 8.13
N LEU A 38 1.70 10.41 7.74
CA LEU A 38 2.05 11.49 8.67
C LEU A 38 1.01 11.67 9.77
N ALA A 39 -0.28 11.45 9.49
CA ALA A 39 -1.32 11.50 10.51
C ALA A 39 -1.13 10.37 11.54
N LEU A 40 -0.91 9.13 11.07
CA LEU A 40 -0.61 7.96 11.92
C LEU A 40 0.67 8.13 12.76
N LEU A 41 1.74 8.69 12.19
CA LEU A 41 2.97 9.01 12.92
C LEU A 41 2.76 10.04 14.05
N TYR A 42 1.76 10.92 13.93
CA TYR A 42 1.42 11.91 14.95
C TYR A 42 0.72 11.29 16.17
N PHE A 43 -0.27 10.42 15.96
CA PHE A 43 -0.98 9.67 17.02
C PHE A 43 -0.04 8.92 17.98
N SER A 44 1.16 8.56 17.54
CA SER A 44 2.15 7.78 18.30
C SER A 44 2.80 8.54 19.48
N THR A 45 2.69 9.87 19.58
CA THR A 45 3.62 10.64 20.43
C THR A 45 3.22 10.91 21.89
N SER A 46 2.00 10.59 22.35
CA SER A 46 1.60 10.94 23.73
C SER A 46 0.65 10.01 24.51
N SER A 47 0.65 8.69 24.28
CA SER A 47 0.11 7.76 25.29
C SER A 47 0.85 6.41 25.33
N THR A 48 0.78 5.73 26.48
CA THR A 48 1.15 4.31 26.57
C THR A 48 0.22 3.52 25.65
N PRO A 49 0.73 2.68 24.73
CA PRO A 49 -0.10 2.06 23.69
C PRO A 49 -1.15 1.13 24.32
N THR A 50 -2.40 1.59 24.30
CA THR A 50 -3.60 0.84 24.66
C THR A 50 -4.70 1.15 23.64
N THR A 51 -4.34 0.95 22.38
CA THR A 51 -5.19 0.96 21.19
C THR A 51 -4.83 -0.30 20.40
N ASN A 52 -5.79 -0.89 19.69
CA ASN A 52 -5.66 -2.25 19.15
C ASN A 52 -4.86 -2.32 17.82
N SER A 53 -3.82 -1.47 17.69
CA SER A 53 -2.78 -1.65 16.68
C SER A 53 -2.00 -2.90 17.07
N GLU A 54 -2.14 -3.96 16.29
CA GLU A 54 -1.76 -5.31 16.70
C GLU A 54 -0.24 -5.43 16.87
N ILE A 55 0.19 -6.13 17.93
CA ILE A 55 1.62 -6.31 18.17
C ILE A 55 2.12 -7.31 17.12
N PRO A 56 3.24 -7.04 16.42
CA PRO A 56 3.46 -7.66 15.12
C PRO A 56 3.61 -9.16 15.23
N LYS A 57 3.24 -9.87 14.15
CA LYS A 57 3.65 -11.26 13.95
C LYS A 57 5.18 -11.33 14.02
N ARG A 58 5.68 -12.36 14.68
CA ARG A 58 7.10 -12.52 15.01
C ARG A 58 7.63 -13.83 14.45
N PRO A 59 7.78 -13.91 13.12
CA PRO A 59 8.27 -15.12 12.48
C PRO A 59 9.69 -15.43 12.95
N ILE A 60 9.96 -16.73 13.04
CA ILE A 60 11.25 -17.28 13.41
C ILE A 60 12.15 -17.31 12.19
N VAL A 61 13.35 -16.76 12.35
CA VAL A 61 14.41 -16.73 11.33
C VAL A 61 15.61 -17.50 11.83
N LEU A 62 16.23 -18.29 10.95
CA LEU A 62 17.49 -18.98 11.16
C LEU A 62 18.61 -18.24 10.42
N ASP A 63 19.72 -18.02 11.13
CA ASP A 63 21.00 -17.56 10.58
C ASP A 63 21.69 -18.72 9.84
N MET A 64 21.75 -18.65 8.51
CA MET A 64 22.22 -19.76 7.67
C MET A 64 23.70 -19.65 7.26
N ASP A 65 24.31 -18.47 7.34
CA ASP A 65 25.72 -18.24 6.97
C ASP A 65 26.65 -17.94 8.17
N GLY A 66 26.08 -17.60 9.33
CA GLY A 66 26.80 -17.30 10.57
C GLY A 66 27.27 -15.84 10.69
N GLU A 67 26.82 -14.93 9.83
CA GLU A 67 27.07 -13.49 9.94
C GLU A 67 26.02 -12.77 10.82
N GLY A 68 24.92 -13.46 11.17
CA GLY A 68 23.84 -12.96 12.01
C GLY A 68 22.69 -12.34 11.20
N ILE A 69 21.49 -12.42 11.76
CA ILE A 69 20.25 -12.15 11.01
C ILE A 69 20.15 -10.70 10.54
N ALA A 70 19.95 -10.53 9.23
CA ALA A 70 19.84 -9.25 8.55
C ALA A 70 18.40 -8.98 8.10
N ILE A 71 17.92 -7.76 8.36
CA ILE A 71 16.59 -7.29 7.96
C ILE A 71 16.76 -6.12 6.98
N VAL A 72 16.07 -6.19 5.85
CA VAL A 72 15.87 -5.11 4.89
C VAL A 72 14.71 -4.25 5.39
N ASP A 73 14.95 -2.97 5.66
CA ASP A 73 13.90 -2.02 6.04
C ASP A 73 12.79 -1.96 4.97
N LYS A 74 11.53 -1.72 5.40
CA LYS A 74 10.34 -1.70 4.52
C LYS A 74 10.55 -0.90 3.24
N HIS A 75 11.18 0.26 3.32
CA HIS A 75 11.86 0.86 2.16
C HIS A 75 13.37 0.72 2.42
N PRO A 76 14.13 -0.07 1.63
CA PRO A 76 13.93 -0.34 0.21
C PRO A 76 13.53 -1.80 -0.13
N SER A 77 12.75 -2.47 0.71
CA SER A 77 12.23 -3.82 0.40
C SER A 77 11.41 -3.81 -0.90
N GLU A 78 11.44 -4.92 -1.65
CA GLU A 78 10.50 -5.19 -2.75
C GLU A 78 9.43 -6.22 -2.33
N ALA A 79 9.46 -6.68 -1.07
CA ALA A 79 8.60 -7.74 -0.56
C ALA A 79 7.16 -7.29 -0.26
N PHE A 80 6.20 -8.08 -0.75
CA PHE A 80 4.78 -7.96 -0.42
C PHE A 80 4.24 -9.28 0.12
N PHE A 81 3.79 -9.28 1.37
CA PHE A 81 3.35 -10.51 2.06
C PHE A 81 2.17 -10.23 2.99
N ASP A 82 1.26 -11.20 3.15
CA ASP A 82 0.13 -11.11 4.08
C ASP A 82 0.67 -11.29 5.51
N VAL A 83 0.99 -10.17 6.17
CA VAL A 83 1.55 -10.18 7.52
C VAL A 83 0.45 -10.08 8.58
N ASP A 84 -0.73 -9.54 8.27
CA ASP A 84 -1.79 -9.28 9.26
C ASP A 84 -2.96 -10.30 9.26
N LEU A 85 -3.09 -11.13 8.22
CA LEU A 85 -4.14 -12.14 7.98
C LEU A 85 -5.52 -11.58 7.59
N ASP A 86 -5.55 -10.42 6.97
CA ASP A 86 -6.75 -9.88 6.33
C ASP A 86 -6.99 -10.37 4.88
N GLY A 87 -6.01 -11.04 4.28
CA GLY A 87 -6.04 -11.59 2.91
C GLY A 87 -5.48 -10.65 1.83
N PHE A 88 -4.85 -9.55 2.23
CA PHE A 88 -4.06 -8.66 1.37
C PHE A 88 -2.56 -8.92 1.60
N ARG A 89 -1.69 -8.35 0.76
CA ARG A 89 -0.23 -8.46 0.92
C ARG A 89 0.36 -7.08 1.04
N GLU A 90 1.01 -6.78 2.15
CA GLU A 90 1.49 -5.44 2.46
C GLU A 90 2.95 -5.30 2.09
N GLU A 91 3.36 -4.12 1.63
CA GLU A 91 4.79 -3.79 1.52
C GLU A 91 5.44 -3.98 2.89
N THR A 92 6.40 -4.89 3.01
CA THR A 92 6.96 -5.30 4.30
C THR A 92 8.48 -5.24 4.32
N SER A 93 9.03 -4.86 5.48
CA SER A 93 10.42 -5.18 5.79
C SER A 93 10.63 -6.68 5.72
N TRP A 94 11.78 -7.14 5.25
CA TRP A 94 12.01 -8.54 4.94
C TRP A 94 13.36 -9.04 5.47
N ILE A 95 13.59 -10.35 5.47
CA ILE A 95 14.93 -10.88 5.75
C ILE A 95 15.82 -10.73 4.51
N ALA A 96 17.13 -10.75 4.71
CA ALA A 96 18.07 -10.86 3.61
C ALA A 96 18.11 -12.31 3.05
N PRO A 97 18.36 -12.52 1.75
CA PRO A 97 18.32 -13.86 1.10
C PRO A 97 19.30 -14.92 1.67
N ASN A 98 20.26 -14.49 2.49
CA ASN A 98 21.21 -15.38 3.16
C ASN A 98 20.68 -15.99 4.46
N ASP A 99 19.56 -15.49 5.00
CA ASP A 99 18.85 -16.07 6.14
C ASP A 99 17.64 -16.89 5.67
N ALA A 100 16.96 -17.59 6.58
CA ALA A 100 15.74 -18.36 6.27
C ALA A 100 14.61 -18.15 7.28
N PHE A 101 13.36 -17.99 6.82
CA PHE A 101 12.20 -18.16 7.69
C PHE A 101 11.95 -19.63 7.99
N LEU A 102 11.54 -19.94 9.22
CA LEU A 102 10.98 -21.24 9.59
C LEU A 102 9.48 -21.24 9.30
N VAL A 103 9.01 -22.14 8.44
CA VAL A 103 7.66 -22.14 7.89
C VAL A 103 7.09 -23.56 7.77
N MET A 104 5.79 -23.66 7.52
CA MET A 104 5.10 -24.91 7.18
C MET A 104 3.91 -24.58 6.28
N ASP A 105 3.80 -25.26 5.13
CA ASP A 105 2.61 -25.18 4.27
C ASP A 105 1.43 -25.84 5.01
N ALA A 106 0.61 -25.02 5.67
CA ALA A 106 -0.44 -25.50 6.57
C ALA A 106 -1.72 -25.86 5.80
N ASN A 107 -1.89 -25.32 4.59
CA ASN A 107 -3.08 -25.52 3.76
C ASN A 107 -2.88 -26.54 2.63
N GLY A 108 -1.64 -26.90 2.31
CA GLY A 108 -1.22 -27.90 1.33
C GLY A 108 -1.14 -27.41 -0.12
N ASN A 109 -0.99 -26.10 -0.34
CA ASN A 109 -0.97 -25.51 -1.69
C ASN A 109 0.42 -25.45 -2.36
N GLN A 110 1.47 -25.87 -1.66
CA GLN A 110 2.89 -25.83 -2.10
C GLN A 110 3.49 -24.42 -2.21
N ALA A 111 2.92 -23.45 -1.51
CA ALA A 111 3.49 -22.12 -1.28
C ALA A 111 3.42 -21.80 0.23
N ILE A 112 4.10 -20.73 0.62
CA ILE A 112 3.87 -20.03 1.88
C ILE A 112 3.27 -18.69 1.48
N ASP A 113 1.98 -18.48 1.77
CA ASP A 113 1.25 -17.32 1.25
C ASP A 113 0.80 -16.29 2.29
N ASN A 114 0.91 -16.63 3.58
CA ASN A 114 0.50 -15.75 4.68
C ASN A 114 1.26 -15.99 6.01
N GLY A 115 1.18 -15.01 6.93
CA GLY A 115 1.86 -15.01 8.23
C GLY A 115 1.41 -16.07 9.25
N CYS A 116 0.39 -16.85 8.94
CA CYS A 116 -0.10 -17.99 9.73
C CYS A 116 0.72 -19.27 9.45
N GLU A 117 1.30 -19.34 8.24
CA GLU A 117 2.18 -20.40 7.74
C GLU A 117 3.66 -20.18 8.13
N MET A 118 3.99 -18.99 8.62
CA MET A 118 5.25 -18.73 9.30
C MET A 118 5.19 -19.24 10.75
N VAL A 119 6.23 -19.92 11.20
CA VAL A 119 6.34 -20.31 12.62
C VAL A 119 6.68 -19.06 13.43
N ASN A 120 5.80 -18.67 14.34
CA ASN A 120 5.98 -17.51 15.20
C ASN A 120 6.59 -17.86 16.57
N ASP A 121 7.13 -16.90 17.33
CA ASP A 121 7.63 -17.20 18.69
C ASP A 121 6.52 -17.35 19.75
N HIS A 122 5.36 -16.73 19.55
CA HIS A 122 4.25 -16.77 20.51
C HIS A 122 2.86 -16.55 19.85
N ARG A 123 1.82 -17.13 20.47
CA ARG A 123 0.38 -17.10 20.04
C ARG A 123 -0.26 -15.71 20.11
N ARG A 124 0.40 -14.72 20.70
CA ARG A 124 -0.23 -13.43 21.03
C ARG A 124 -0.56 -12.68 19.73
N TYR A 125 -1.84 -12.35 19.54
CA TYR A 125 -2.40 -11.76 18.30
C TYR A 125 -2.36 -12.69 17.07
N LEU A 126 -2.26 -14.01 17.27
CA LEU A 126 -2.40 -14.99 16.20
C LEU A 126 -3.68 -15.83 16.41
N PRO A 127 -4.55 -15.97 15.39
CA PRO A 127 -5.64 -16.97 15.37
C PRO A 127 -5.15 -18.36 15.78
N ASP A 128 -5.96 -19.16 16.48
CA ASP A 128 -5.55 -20.44 17.11
C ASP A 128 -4.95 -21.45 16.11
N GLU A 129 -5.25 -21.32 14.83
CA GLU A 129 -4.74 -22.09 13.70
C GLU A 129 -3.26 -21.82 13.33
N CYS A 130 -2.72 -20.62 13.55
CA CYS A 130 -1.33 -20.33 13.13
C CYS A 130 -0.31 -21.07 14.00
N MET A 131 0.89 -21.29 13.48
CA MET A 131 1.93 -22.00 14.23
C MET A 131 2.77 -21.09 15.11
N THR A 132 3.22 -21.66 16.22
CA THR A 132 4.17 -21.04 17.14
C THR A 132 5.21 -22.06 17.59
N LEU A 133 6.44 -21.66 17.92
CA LEU A 133 7.42 -22.61 18.49
C LEU A 133 6.84 -23.43 19.66
N PRO A 134 6.16 -22.84 20.67
CA PRO A 134 5.58 -23.62 21.76
C PRO A 134 4.42 -24.56 21.36
N SER A 135 3.80 -24.39 20.18
CA SER A 135 2.76 -25.31 19.70
C SER A 135 3.30 -26.49 18.90
N LEU A 136 4.60 -26.47 18.56
CA LEU A 136 5.28 -27.55 17.85
C LEU A 136 6.00 -28.54 18.80
N ASP A 137 6.16 -28.18 20.09
CA ASP A 137 6.77 -29.01 21.14
C ASP A 137 5.71 -29.96 21.73
N GLU A 138 5.51 -31.08 21.08
CA GLU A 138 4.47 -32.07 21.42
C GLU A 138 4.81 -32.83 22.70
N ASN A 139 6.11 -32.99 22.97
CA ASN A 139 6.62 -33.81 24.07
C ASN A 139 6.88 -33.00 25.36
N GLY A 140 7.05 -31.67 25.24
CA GLY A 140 7.24 -30.71 26.34
C GLY A 140 8.68 -30.61 26.86
N ASP A 141 9.69 -30.95 26.04
CA ASP A 141 11.11 -30.89 26.41
C ASP A 141 11.82 -29.57 26.04
N LEU A 142 11.09 -28.63 25.44
CA LEU A 142 11.56 -27.33 24.96
C LEU A 142 12.55 -27.40 23.77
N LEU A 143 12.54 -28.50 23.01
CA LEU A 143 13.36 -28.69 21.81
C LEU A 143 12.49 -29.18 20.64
N ILE A 144 12.27 -28.37 19.62
CA ILE A 144 11.65 -28.83 18.37
C ILE A 144 12.64 -29.74 17.64
N ASN A 145 12.39 -31.04 17.65
CA ASN A 145 13.30 -32.06 17.14
C ASN A 145 12.56 -33.28 16.55
N ALA A 146 13.28 -34.27 16.03
CA ALA A 146 12.69 -35.48 15.43
C ALA A 146 11.94 -36.43 16.41
N GLN A 147 11.58 -35.95 17.61
CA GLN A 147 10.65 -36.59 18.53
C GLN A 147 9.24 -35.96 18.49
N ASP A 148 9.09 -34.82 17.82
CA ASP A 148 7.83 -34.11 17.58
C ASP A 148 7.39 -34.39 16.13
N GLU A 149 6.13 -34.76 15.89
CA GLU A 149 5.65 -35.15 14.55
C GLU A 149 5.78 -33.97 13.56
N ALA A 150 5.46 -32.75 14.02
CA ALA A 150 5.58 -31.53 13.23
C ALA A 150 7.00 -31.19 12.72
N PHE A 151 8.08 -31.70 13.35
CA PHE A 151 9.46 -31.44 12.88
C PHE A 151 9.70 -31.92 11.44
N HIS A 152 8.94 -32.93 11.00
CA HIS A 152 9.05 -33.48 9.64
C HIS A 152 8.27 -32.69 8.58
N GLU A 153 7.43 -31.74 8.99
CA GLU A 153 6.64 -30.88 8.10
C GLU A 153 7.27 -29.50 7.92
N LEU A 154 8.17 -29.10 8.85
CA LEU A 154 8.89 -27.83 8.80
C LEU A 154 9.79 -27.67 7.58
N LEU A 155 9.74 -26.48 6.99
CA LEU A 155 10.56 -26.03 5.87
C LEU A 155 11.38 -24.80 6.31
N LEU A 156 12.47 -24.55 5.59
CA LEU A 156 13.16 -23.27 5.55
C LEU A 156 12.82 -22.59 4.23
N TRP A 157 12.34 -21.35 4.31
CA TRP A 157 12.12 -20.47 3.16
C TRP A 157 13.27 -19.46 3.07
N GLN A 158 14.08 -19.59 2.03
CA GLN A 158 15.11 -18.63 1.65
C GLN A 158 14.66 -17.91 0.38
N ASP A 159 13.95 -16.80 0.54
CA ASP A 159 13.50 -15.93 -0.55
C ASP A 159 14.75 -15.35 -1.27
N GLU A 160 15.05 -15.85 -2.49
CA GLU A 160 16.26 -15.46 -3.23
C GLU A 160 16.12 -14.05 -3.83
N PHE A 161 14.88 -13.63 -4.11
CA PHE A 161 14.57 -12.38 -4.79
C PHE A 161 14.21 -11.25 -3.82
N GLY A 162 13.73 -11.58 -2.63
CA GLY A 162 13.25 -10.65 -1.61
C GLY A 162 11.91 -10.00 -1.98
N ASP A 163 11.03 -10.72 -2.69
CA ASP A 163 9.73 -10.21 -3.17
C ASP A 163 8.52 -10.72 -2.35
N GLY A 164 8.75 -11.60 -1.37
CA GLY A 164 7.69 -12.16 -0.52
C GLY A 164 6.86 -13.26 -1.19
N VAL A 165 7.26 -13.76 -2.36
CA VAL A 165 6.56 -14.82 -3.09
C VAL A 165 7.31 -16.14 -2.96
N SER A 166 6.80 -17.05 -2.12
CA SER A 166 7.44 -18.34 -1.92
C SER A 166 7.42 -19.22 -3.19
N GLU A 167 8.58 -19.40 -3.83
CA GLU A 167 8.73 -20.32 -4.96
C GLU A 167 9.14 -21.75 -4.52
N PRO A 168 8.74 -22.81 -5.23
CA PRO A 168 9.16 -24.19 -4.93
C PRO A 168 10.68 -24.46 -5.00
N GLY A 169 11.48 -23.51 -5.48
CA GLY A 169 12.95 -23.57 -5.46
C GLY A 169 13.57 -23.05 -4.15
N GLU A 170 12.81 -22.28 -3.37
CA GLU A 170 13.26 -21.57 -2.17
C GLU A 170 12.92 -22.31 -0.86
N LEU A 171 12.00 -23.26 -0.95
CA LEU A 171 11.54 -24.09 0.16
C LEU A 171 12.40 -25.36 0.30
N THR A 172 13.20 -25.42 1.36
CA THR A 172 14.02 -26.60 1.69
C THR A 172 13.49 -27.29 2.95
N PRO A 173 13.18 -28.60 2.93
CA PRO A 173 12.75 -29.31 4.14
C PRO A 173 13.79 -29.24 5.27
N LEU A 174 13.38 -28.92 6.49
CA LEU A 174 14.28 -28.71 7.63
C LEU A 174 15.14 -29.96 7.92
N ALA A 175 14.58 -31.15 7.69
CA ALA A 175 15.28 -32.42 7.82
C ALA A 175 16.44 -32.63 6.82
N GLU A 176 16.49 -31.85 5.73
CA GLU A 176 17.54 -31.92 4.69
C GLU A 176 18.66 -30.89 4.91
N THR A 177 18.43 -29.83 5.70
CA THR A 177 19.42 -28.77 5.97
C THR A 177 20.47 -29.15 7.02
N GLY A 178 20.27 -30.28 7.70
CA GLY A 178 21.17 -30.80 8.73
C GLY A 178 20.95 -30.18 10.12
N VAL A 179 19.90 -29.37 10.30
CA VAL A 179 19.36 -28.98 11.61
C VAL A 179 18.82 -30.23 12.32
N VAL A 180 19.12 -30.35 13.61
CA VAL A 180 18.75 -31.49 14.47
C VAL A 180 17.75 -31.10 15.55
N SER A 181 17.84 -29.87 16.06
CA SER A 181 16.91 -29.34 17.06
C SER A 181 16.86 -27.81 17.00
N ILE A 182 15.70 -27.22 17.25
CA ILE A 182 15.53 -25.78 17.52
C ILE A 182 15.10 -25.61 18.98
N ALA A 183 15.87 -24.87 19.78
CA ALA A 183 15.56 -24.68 21.18
C ALA A 183 14.46 -23.61 21.38
N ILE A 184 13.50 -23.90 22.26
CA ILE A 184 12.46 -22.96 22.70
C ILE A 184 12.92 -22.31 23.99
N ASP A 185 13.19 -21.00 23.96
CA ASP A 185 13.48 -20.24 25.16
C ASP A 185 12.21 -19.57 25.73
N GLN A 186 11.95 -19.80 27.02
CA GLN A 186 10.86 -19.17 27.77
C GLN A 186 11.33 -17.99 28.66
N GLY A 187 12.59 -17.54 28.51
CA GLY A 187 13.28 -16.61 29.41
C GLY A 187 13.75 -15.28 28.79
N GLY A 188 13.64 -15.10 27.48
CA GLY A 188 14.17 -13.95 26.73
C GLY A 188 15.65 -14.09 26.32
N ASN A 189 16.21 -15.30 26.28
CA ASN A 189 17.52 -15.59 25.70
C ASN A 189 17.41 -15.71 24.17
N PRO A 190 18.51 -15.52 23.41
CA PRO A 190 18.56 -15.87 21.99
C PRO A 190 18.20 -17.35 21.79
N LEU A 191 17.40 -17.62 20.75
CA LEU A 191 17.10 -18.99 20.35
C LEU A 191 18.31 -19.54 19.57
N HIS A 192 18.46 -20.86 19.56
CA HIS A 192 19.57 -21.52 18.88
C HIS A 192 19.08 -22.82 18.23
N PHE A 193 19.59 -23.11 17.04
CA PHE A 193 19.49 -24.44 16.45
C PHE A 193 20.80 -25.20 16.66
N SER A 194 20.72 -26.53 16.76
CA SER A 194 21.90 -27.41 16.67
C SER A 194 21.91 -28.15 15.35
N ASN A 195 23.09 -28.36 14.76
CA ASN A 195 23.25 -29.13 13.53
C ASN A 195 23.84 -30.53 13.80
N SER A 196 23.93 -31.35 12.74
CA SER A 196 24.47 -32.72 12.81
C SER A 196 25.96 -32.83 13.20
N THR A 197 26.74 -31.74 13.16
CA THR A 197 28.15 -31.71 13.65
C THR A 197 28.25 -31.31 15.13
N GLY A 198 27.15 -30.86 15.74
CA GLY A 198 27.10 -30.34 17.11
C GLY A 198 27.47 -28.86 17.23
N GLU A 199 27.54 -28.13 16.11
CA GLU A 199 27.65 -26.68 16.08
C GLU A 199 26.27 -26.04 16.28
N THR A 200 26.24 -24.81 16.79
CA THR A 200 25.02 -24.06 17.09
C THR A 200 24.93 -22.80 16.25
N GLY A 201 23.82 -22.61 15.54
CA GLY A 201 23.50 -21.36 14.83
C GLY A 201 22.61 -20.43 15.66
N LEU A 202 22.40 -19.22 15.16
CA LEU A 202 21.47 -18.26 15.74
C LEU A 202 20.05 -18.52 15.21
N VAL A 203 19.07 -18.36 16.09
CA VAL A 203 17.65 -18.29 15.75
C VAL A 203 17.08 -17.03 16.40
N GLN A 204 16.24 -16.28 15.69
CA GLN A 204 15.64 -15.06 16.24
C GLN A 204 14.21 -14.87 15.75
N ALA A 205 13.35 -14.46 16.66
CA ALA A 205 12.02 -13.95 16.36
C ALA A 205 12.13 -12.48 15.90
N VAL A 206 12.00 -12.25 14.60
CA VAL A 206 12.09 -10.89 14.01
C VAL A 206 10.77 -10.14 14.18
N TYR A 207 10.76 -8.86 13.82
CA TYR A 207 9.54 -8.06 13.70
C TYR A 207 9.44 -7.60 12.25
N LEU A 208 8.40 -8.01 11.55
CA LEU A 208 8.09 -7.49 10.22
C LEU A 208 7.29 -6.19 10.38
N VAL A 209 7.77 -5.12 9.75
CA VAL A 209 7.14 -3.80 9.68
C VAL A 209 6.54 -3.64 8.29
N PHE A 210 5.22 -3.52 8.22
CA PHE A 210 4.46 -3.47 6.98
C PHE A 210 3.77 -2.11 6.74
N ASP A 211 3.12 -1.91 5.59
CA ASP A 211 2.27 -0.75 5.31
C ASP A 211 0.87 -1.17 4.86
N ASN A 212 -0.11 -1.00 5.74
CA ASN A 212 -1.51 -1.33 5.48
C ASN A 212 -2.14 -0.50 4.34
N MET A 213 -1.52 0.60 3.89
CA MET A 213 -1.98 1.34 2.71
C MET A 213 -1.27 0.95 1.42
N VAL A 214 -0.12 0.28 1.49
CA VAL A 214 0.65 -0.18 0.32
C VAL A 214 0.43 -1.68 0.17
N THR A 215 -0.79 -2.06 -0.22
CA THR A 215 -1.11 -3.47 -0.52
C THR A 215 -0.83 -3.81 -1.99
N TRP A 216 -0.20 -4.95 -2.25
CA TRP A 216 -0.05 -5.54 -3.57
C TRP A 216 -1.12 -6.60 -3.81
N ARG A 217 -1.62 -6.56 -5.03
CA ARG A 217 -2.34 -7.65 -5.68
C ARG A 217 -1.97 -7.54 -7.16
N ASP A 218 -1.84 -8.67 -7.85
CA ASP A 218 -1.35 -8.67 -9.23
C ASP A 218 -2.13 -7.68 -10.12
N GLU A 219 -1.40 -6.95 -10.96
CA GLU A 219 -2.00 -5.90 -11.82
C GLU A 219 -3.07 -6.49 -12.77
N GLU A 220 -2.94 -7.77 -13.13
CA GLU A 220 -3.95 -8.53 -13.87
C GLU A 220 -5.25 -8.78 -13.07
N GLU A 221 -5.24 -8.80 -11.75
CA GLU A 221 -6.48 -8.88 -10.94
C GLU A 221 -7.15 -7.51 -10.78
N CYS A 222 -6.39 -6.46 -10.48
CA CYS A 222 -6.97 -5.13 -10.26
C CYS A 222 -7.53 -4.52 -11.56
N CYS A 223 -6.80 -4.63 -12.67
CA CYS A 223 -7.23 -4.13 -13.98
C CYS A 223 -6.84 -5.11 -15.11
N SER A 224 -7.46 -6.30 -15.16
CA SER A 224 -7.19 -7.29 -16.22
C SER A 224 -7.36 -6.70 -17.62
N SER A 225 -6.26 -6.69 -18.38
CA SER A 225 -6.17 -6.32 -19.79
C SER A 225 -6.39 -4.83 -20.18
N VAL A 226 -5.64 -4.42 -21.21
CA VAL A 226 -5.62 -3.05 -21.76
C VAL A 226 -6.99 -2.66 -22.30
N ARG A 227 -7.56 -1.61 -21.71
CA ARG A 227 -8.94 -1.16 -21.92
C ARG A 227 -9.23 -0.48 -23.26
N THR A 228 -10.47 -0.66 -23.69
CA THR A 228 -11.15 0.20 -24.65
C THR A 228 -11.96 1.28 -23.94
N PHE A 229 -12.35 2.35 -24.63
CA PHE A 229 -13.33 3.29 -24.09
C PHE A 229 -14.69 2.57 -23.98
N GLY A 230 -15.29 2.55 -22.78
CA GLY A 230 -16.58 1.90 -22.50
C GLY A 230 -16.56 0.82 -21.41
N ASP A 231 -15.40 0.43 -20.89
CA ASP A 231 -15.26 -0.54 -19.80
C ASP A 231 -15.42 0.15 -18.41
N PRO A 232 -16.06 -0.47 -17.38
CA PRO A 232 -16.33 0.17 -16.07
C PRO A 232 -15.06 0.73 -15.39
N PRO A 233 -15.04 1.90 -14.74
CA PRO A 233 -13.79 2.52 -14.24
C PRO A 233 -12.90 1.59 -13.40
N CYS A 234 -11.57 1.62 -13.61
CA CYS A 234 -10.64 0.84 -12.79
C CYS A 234 -10.12 1.65 -11.61
N LEU A 235 -10.46 1.21 -10.39
CA LEU A 235 -10.01 1.80 -9.15
C LEU A 235 -9.23 0.76 -8.34
N ARG A 236 -8.05 1.16 -7.85
CA ARG A 236 -7.22 0.38 -6.92
C ARG A 236 -7.88 0.42 -5.54
N GLY A 237 -7.85 -0.70 -4.84
CA GLY A 237 -8.23 -0.79 -3.42
C GLY A 237 -7.01 -0.63 -2.49
N TYR A 238 -7.25 -0.35 -1.22
CA TYR A 238 -6.23 -0.08 -0.19
C TYR A 238 -6.67 -0.70 1.14
N GLY A 239 -5.71 -1.07 1.99
CA GLY A 239 -6.01 -1.86 3.18
C GLY A 239 -6.84 -3.08 2.83
N ARG A 240 -7.93 -3.28 3.58
CA ARG A 240 -8.88 -4.38 3.44
C ARG A 240 -9.83 -4.28 2.23
N VAL A 241 -9.66 -3.28 1.37
CA VAL A 241 -10.59 -3.02 0.27
C VAL A 241 -10.07 -3.65 -1.01
N GLU A 242 -10.80 -4.62 -1.55
CA GLU A 242 -10.47 -5.27 -2.82
C GLU A 242 -10.57 -4.28 -4.00
N CYS A 243 -9.69 -4.40 -5.00
CA CYS A 243 -9.79 -3.62 -6.24
C CYS A 243 -11.18 -3.72 -6.87
N LEU A 244 -11.67 -2.62 -7.46
CA LEU A 244 -13.09 -2.46 -7.79
C LEU A 244 -13.62 -3.52 -8.78
N HIS A 245 -12.77 -4.06 -9.67
CA HIS A 245 -13.19 -5.09 -10.62
C HIS A 245 -13.53 -6.43 -9.96
N PRO A 246 -12.60 -7.12 -9.26
CA PRO A 246 -12.93 -8.30 -8.47
C PRO A 246 -14.09 -8.07 -7.47
N ALA A 247 -14.12 -6.90 -6.80
CA ALA A 247 -15.22 -6.55 -5.90
C ALA A 247 -16.58 -6.53 -6.63
N MET A 248 -16.65 -5.94 -7.84
CA MET A 248 -17.83 -5.99 -8.70
C MET A 248 -18.13 -7.38 -9.26
N GLU A 249 -17.17 -8.29 -9.39
CA GLU A 249 -17.45 -9.69 -9.80
C GLU A 249 -18.24 -10.43 -8.71
N ASN A 250 -17.85 -10.22 -7.45
CA ASN A 250 -18.48 -10.82 -6.28
C ASN A 250 -19.74 -10.08 -5.79
N ASN A 251 -19.87 -8.77 -6.07
CA ASN A 251 -21.00 -7.93 -5.65
C ASN A 251 -21.82 -7.38 -6.86
N PRO A 252 -22.98 -7.97 -7.20
CA PRO A 252 -23.84 -7.49 -8.27
C PRO A 252 -24.43 -6.09 -8.07
N GLU A 253 -24.66 -5.67 -6.82
CA GLU A 253 -25.21 -4.34 -6.49
C GLU A 253 -24.16 -3.25 -6.73
N LEU A 254 -22.92 -3.48 -6.28
CA LEU A 254 -21.77 -2.62 -6.59
C LEU A 254 -21.57 -2.47 -8.11
N ARG A 255 -21.71 -3.57 -8.86
CA ARG A 255 -21.61 -3.56 -10.33
C ARG A 255 -22.71 -2.75 -11.00
N GLU A 256 -23.96 -2.87 -10.53
CA GLU A 256 -25.09 -2.07 -11.06
C GLU A 256 -24.90 -0.58 -10.73
N MET A 257 -24.46 -0.26 -9.51
CA MET A 257 -24.19 1.12 -9.09
C MET A 257 -23.06 1.76 -9.92
N VAL A 258 -21.93 1.08 -10.11
CA VAL A 258 -20.81 1.57 -10.95
C VAL A 258 -21.26 1.78 -12.40
N ALA A 259 -22.08 0.88 -12.95
CA ALA A 259 -22.62 1.03 -14.30
C ALA A 259 -23.56 2.25 -14.42
N VAL A 260 -24.40 2.52 -13.42
CA VAL A 260 -25.26 3.71 -13.38
C VAL A 260 -24.44 4.99 -13.23
N MET A 261 -23.42 4.99 -12.37
CA MET A 261 -22.53 6.15 -12.14
C MET A 261 -21.68 6.48 -13.38
N ALA A 262 -21.25 5.48 -14.16
CA ALA A 262 -20.46 5.68 -15.36
C ALA A 262 -21.22 6.40 -16.49
N GLU A 263 -22.54 6.34 -16.48
CA GLU A 263 -23.46 6.99 -17.44
C GLU A 263 -24.08 8.29 -16.89
N MET A 264 -23.52 8.87 -15.81
CA MET A 264 -23.99 10.15 -15.26
C MET A 264 -23.49 11.35 -16.07
N ASP A 265 -24.41 12.14 -16.63
CA ASP A 265 -24.07 13.39 -17.32
C ASP A 265 -23.72 14.55 -16.35
N ASP A 266 -24.17 14.49 -15.08
CA ASP A 266 -23.94 15.52 -14.06
C ASP A 266 -22.81 15.14 -13.10
N ILE A 267 -21.72 15.89 -13.14
CA ILE A 267 -20.54 15.67 -12.32
C ILE A 267 -20.77 15.98 -10.83
N ALA A 268 -21.75 16.84 -10.48
CA ALA A 268 -22.10 17.11 -9.09
C ALA A 268 -22.84 15.92 -8.45
N SER A 269 -23.79 15.33 -9.19
CA SER A 269 -24.41 14.05 -8.82
C SER A 269 -23.39 12.93 -8.72
N LEU A 270 -22.43 12.85 -9.66
CA LEU A 270 -21.34 11.86 -9.58
C LEU A 270 -20.53 12.03 -8.29
N TYR A 271 -20.04 13.23 -7.97
CA TYR A 271 -19.26 13.49 -6.76
C TYR A 271 -20.03 13.16 -5.47
N THR A 272 -21.36 13.37 -5.47
CA THR A 272 -22.24 12.98 -4.36
C THR A 272 -22.35 11.46 -4.26
N ALA A 273 -22.52 10.77 -5.38
CA ALA A 273 -22.61 9.30 -5.44
C ALA A 273 -21.30 8.58 -5.03
N ILE A 274 -20.15 9.27 -5.00
CA ILE A 274 -18.91 8.68 -4.46
C ILE A 274 -19.03 8.32 -2.96
N ASP A 275 -19.84 9.03 -2.17
CA ASP A 275 -20.02 8.69 -0.74
C ASP A 275 -20.71 7.32 -0.58
N ASP A 276 -21.72 7.03 -1.41
CA ASP A 276 -22.40 5.73 -1.42
C ASP A 276 -21.57 4.65 -2.15
N LEU A 277 -20.78 5.01 -3.18
CA LEU A 277 -19.81 4.10 -3.81
C LEU A 277 -18.81 3.58 -2.77
N LEU A 278 -18.18 4.49 -2.02
CA LEU A 278 -17.27 4.12 -0.94
C LEU A 278 -17.98 3.26 0.09
N ALA A 279 -19.21 3.60 0.49
CA ALA A 279 -19.96 2.83 1.47
C ALA A 279 -20.22 1.38 1.03
N VAL A 280 -20.71 1.14 -0.20
CA VAL A 280 -20.97 -0.24 -0.68
C VAL A 280 -19.65 -0.99 -0.95
N TRP A 281 -18.64 -0.30 -1.49
CA TRP A 281 -17.36 -0.91 -1.82
C TRP A 281 -16.57 -1.36 -0.58
N THR A 282 -16.67 -0.64 0.55
CA THR A 282 -16.09 -1.04 1.84
C THR A 282 -17.05 -1.82 2.74
N GLY A 283 -18.28 -2.11 2.31
CA GLY A 283 -19.31 -2.79 3.13
C GLY A 283 -19.88 -1.96 4.31
N ALA A 284 -19.70 -0.64 4.30
CA ALA A 284 -20.23 0.31 5.28
C ALA A 284 -21.66 0.83 4.94
N ASP A 285 -22.25 0.38 3.84
CA ASP A 285 -23.58 0.74 3.35
C ASP A 285 -24.71 0.52 4.38
N HIS A 286 -24.55 -0.51 5.21
CA HIS A 286 -25.49 -0.87 6.28
C HIS A 286 -25.57 0.14 7.45
N ILE A 287 -24.64 1.10 7.53
CA ILE A 287 -24.58 2.17 8.55
C ILE A 287 -25.28 3.42 8.00
N SER A 288 -26.07 4.14 8.80
CA SER A 288 -26.72 5.37 8.33
C SER A 288 -25.70 6.47 8.01
N PRO A 289 -25.90 7.30 6.97
CA PRO A 289 -25.10 8.50 6.74
C PRO A 289 -25.14 9.52 7.90
N THR A 290 -26.04 9.34 8.87
CA THR A 290 -26.20 10.21 10.04
C THR A 290 -25.88 9.53 11.38
N ASP A 291 -25.38 8.29 11.37
CA ASP A 291 -24.97 7.63 12.61
C ASP A 291 -23.61 8.19 13.07
N GLU A 292 -23.39 8.27 14.38
CA GLU A 292 -22.19 8.83 14.99
C GLU A 292 -21.51 7.81 15.94
N LYS A 293 -20.17 7.75 15.89
CA LYS A 293 -19.28 7.05 16.84
C LYS A 293 -18.29 8.09 17.36
N ASP A 294 -18.24 8.28 18.67
CA ASP A 294 -17.33 9.23 19.35
C ASP A 294 -17.35 10.67 18.78
N GLY A 295 -18.53 11.15 18.34
CA GLY A 295 -18.71 12.47 17.75
C GLY A 295 -18.28 12.60 16.29
N TYR A 296 -17.81 11.53 15.66
CA TYR A 296 -17.55 11.44 14.23
C TYR A 296 -18.62 10.65 13.49
N ASN A 297 -18.74 10.85 12.17
CA ASN A 297 -19.66 10.09 11.33
C ASN A 297 -19.24 8.61 11.27
N ALA A 298 -20.10 7.71 11.75
CA ALA A 298 -19.80 6.30 11.89
C ALA A 298 -19.57 5.59 10.54
N ARG A 299 -20.32 5.96 9.49
CA ARG A 299 -20.14 5.42 8.14
C ARG A 299 -18.79 5.85 7.56
N LYS A 300 -18.46 7.15 7.64
CA LYS A 300 -17.13 7.65 7.21
C LYS A 300 -16.01 6.95 7.97
N LEU A 301 -16.17 6.71 9.28
CA LEU A 301 -15.15 6.03 10.08
C LEU A 301 -14.86 4.62 9.58
N VAL A 302 -15.89 3.80 9.31
CA VAL A 302 -15.69 2.44 8.81
C VAL A 302 -15.09 2.43 7.40
N ILE A 303 -15.44 3.40 6.55
CA ILE A 303 -14.78 3.59 5.24
C ILE A 303 -13.27 3.88 5.43
N LEU A 304 -12.91 4.76 6.37
CA LEU A 304 -11.52 5.06 6.70
C LEU A 304 -10.79 3.82 7.26
N GLU A 305 -11.40 3.13 8.24
CA GLU A 305 -10.84 1.93 8.87
C GLU A 305 -10.61 0.79 7.85
N ALA A 306 -11.48 0.66 6.84
CA ALA A 306 -11.29 -0.30 5.76
C ALA A 306 -10.14 0.10 4.81
N MET A 307 -10.17 1.34 4.29
CA MET A 307 -9.18 1.86 3.32
C MET A 307 -7.77 2.04 3.90
N LEU A 308 -7.65 2.21 5.22
CA LEU A 308 -6.36 2.31 5.92
C LEU A 308 -5.85 0.95 6.43
N GLY A 309 -6.67 -0.10 6.38
CA GLY A 309 -6.34 -1.41 6.93
C GLY A 309 -6.25 -1.47 8.47
N GLU A 310 -6.71 -0.46 9.21
CA GLU A 310 -6.59 -0.41 10.68
C GLU A 310 -7.88 0.05 11.37
N GLU A 311 -8.21 -0.53 12.52
CA GLU A 311 -9.27 0.00 13.40
C GLU A 311 -8.82 1.31 14.06
N MET A 312 -9.68 2.34 14.05
CA MET A 312 -9.37 3.60 14.69
C MET A 312 -9.52 3.48 16.21
N PRO A 313 -8.62 4.10 17.00
CA PRO A 313 -8.77 4.18 18.45
C PRO A 313 -9.99 5.01 18.84
N ALA A 314 -10.36 4.98 20.12
CA ALA A 314 -11.38 5.87 20.67
C ALA A 314 -11.07 7.34 20.32
N LEU A 315 -12.03 8.02 19.69
CA LEU A 315 -11.78 9.35 19.13
C LEU A 315 -11.88 10.46 20.18
N GLN A 316 -11.22 11.57 19.89
CA GLN A 316 -11.26 12.81 20.66
C GLN A 316 -11.55 13.98 19.72
N ASP A 317 -12.11 15.08 20.25
CA ASP A 317 -12.52 16.26 19.47
C ASP A 317 -11.41 16.80 18.53
N GLU A 318 -10.14 16.67 18.93
CA GLU A 318 -8.95 17.10 18.17
C GLU A 318 -8.64 16.23 16.94
N HIS A 319 -9.12 14.99 16.88
CA HIS A 319 -8.92 14.08 15.73
C HIS A 319 -9.91 14.37 14.59
N LEU A 320 -11.11 14.90 14.89
CA LEU A 320 -12.26 14.93 13.97
C LEU A 320 -11.95 15.66 12.64
N GLY A 321 -11.32 16.83 12.71
CA GLY A 321 -10.94 17.59 11.51
C GLY A 321 -9.83 16.93 10.67
N CYS A 322 -9.01 16.07 11.29
CA CYS A 322 -8.02 15.27 10.59
C CYS A 322 -8.73 14.13 9.82
N LEU A 323 -9.70 13.46 10.44
CA LEU A 323 -10.52 12.41 9.80
C LEU A 323 -11.34 12.94 8.61
N ASP A 324 -11.97 14.11 8.72
CA ASP A 324 -12.68 14.71 7.57
C ASP A 324 -11.72 15.09 6.43
N SER A 325 -10.49 15.50 6.74
CA SER A 325 -9.45 15.74 5.73
C SER A 325 -9.03 14.45 5.03
N LEU A 326 -8.81 13.36 5.78
CA LEU A 326 -8.48 12.03 5.24
C LEU A 326 -9.61 11.47 4.37
N TYR A 327 -10.86 11.56 4.83
CA TYR A 327 -12.02 11.13 4.07
C TYR A 327 -12.15 11.92 2.76
N SER A 328 -11.92 13.23 2.80
CA SER A 328 -11.93 14.09 1.61
C SER A 328 -10.84 13.70 0.62
N ILE A 329 -9.64 13.31 1.08
CA ILE A 329 -8.55 12.83 0.20
C ILE A 329 -8.97 11.54 -0.52
N ILE A 330 -9.47 10.54 0.21
CA ILE A 330 -9.92 9.26 -0.36
C ILE A 330 -11.08 9.49 -1.34
N LYS A 331 -12.05 10.33 -0.97
CA LYS A 331 -13.17 10.71 -1.83
C LYS A 331 -12.70 11.40 -3.11
N ASN A 332 -11.82 12.40 -3.01
CA ASN A 332 -11.31 13.15 -4.15
C ASN A 332 -10.49 12.28 -5.11
N HIS A 333 -9.69 11.35 -4.60
CA HIS A 333 -8.94 10.38 -5.40
C HIS A 333 -9.86 9.39 -6.12
N THR A 334 -10.81 8.79 -5.38
CA THR A 334 -11.83 7.88 -5.91
C THR A 334 -12.65 8.57 -7.01
N PHE A 335 -13.14 9.78 -6.72
CA PHE A 335 -13.87 10.62 -7.65
C PHE A 335 -13.07 10.91 -8.93
N THR A 336 -11.84 11.40 -8.79
CA THR A 336 -10.98 11.76 -9.93
C THR A 336 -10.71 10.57 -10.81
N THR A 337 -10.37 9.43 -10.20
CA THR A 337 -10.07 8.18 -10.90
C THR A 337 -11.29 7.61 -11.61
N PHE A 338 -12.48 7.71 -11.00
CA PHE A 338 -13.75 7.33 -11.61
C PHE A 338 -14.13 8.25 -12.77
N ALA A 339 -14.15 9.57 -12.54
CA ALA A 339 -14.62 10.58 -13.49
C ALA A 339 -13.78 10.59 -14.77
N ILE A 340 -12.45 10.57 -14.66
CA ILE A 340 -11.55 10.54 -15.83
C ILE A 340 -11.75 9.27 -16.68
N GLN A 341 -12.17 8.15 -16.08
CA GLN A 341 -12.37 6.90 -16.81
C GLN A 341 -13.79 6.73 -17.37
N SER A 342 -14.76 7.53 -16.90
CA SER A 342 -16.16 7.53 -17.37
C SER A 342 -16.55 8.88 -17.99
N VAL A 343 -17.24 9.73 -17.23
CA VAL A 343 -17.90 10.98 -17.65
C VAL A 343 -16.94 11.94 -18.36
N TYR A 344 -15.69 12.00 -17.92
CA TYR A 344 -14.65 12.89 -18.45
C TYR A 344 -13.62 12.16 -19.33
N SER A 345 -13.87 10.92 -19.74
CA SER A 345 -12.96 10.14 -20.59
C SER A 345 -12.62 10.80 -21.93
N GLU A 346 -13.55 11.54 -22.55
CA GLU A 346 -13.24 12.35 -23.73
C GLU A 346 -12.37 13.57 -23.37
N LYS A 347 -12.77 14.34 -22.34
CA LYS A 347 -12.04 15.52 -21.83
C LYS A 347 -10.60 15.16 -21.44
N PHE A 348 -10.35 13.94 -20.96
CA PHE A 348 -9.04 13.43 -20.52
C PHE A 348 -8.48 12.30 -21.38
N SER A 349 -8.91 12.20 -22.65
CA SER A 349 -8.51 11.13 -23.60
C SER A 349 -6.99 10.97 -23.81
N ARG A 350 -6.21 12.01 -23.49
CA ARG A 350 -4.73 12.03 -23.48
C ARG A 350 -4.09 11.41 -22.23
N CYS A 351 -4.87 11.09 -21.21
CA CYS A 351 -4.42 10.48 -19.97
C CYS A 351 -4.77 8.99 -19.93
N ARG A 352 -3.98 8.22 -19.17
CA ARG A 352 -4.18 6.81 -18.89
C ARG A 352 -3.96 6.58 -17.42
N TRP A 353 -4.85 5.82 -16.79
CA TRP A 353 -4.65 5.30 -15.45
C TRP A 353 -3.60 4.19 -15.48
N GLY A 354 -2.71 4.16 -14.50
CA GLY A 354 -1.78 3.04 -14.27
C GLY A 354 -1.93 2.54 -12.84
N ALA A 355 -2.46 1.33 -12.66
CA ALA A 355 -2.86 0.79 -11.36
C ALA A 355 -1.66 0.52 -10.44
N TYR A 356 -0.57 -0.03 -10.97
CA TYR A 356 0.69 -0.24 -10.24
C TYR A 356 1.13 1.01 -9.46
N HIS A 357 1.08 2.16 -10.11
CA HIS A 357 1.55 3.44 -9.57
C HIS A 357 0.44 4.31 -8.99
N ASP A 358 -0.80 3.83 -9.01
CA ASP A 358 -1.99 4.51 -8.53
C ASP A 358 -2.13 5.97 -9.03
N ARG A 359 -1.89 6.18 -10.34
CA ARG A 359 -1.82 7.54 -10.91
C ARG A 359 -2.18 7.63 -12.38
N PHE A 360 -2.54 8.85 -12.81
CA PHE A 360 -2.67 9.20 -14.22
C PHE A 360 -1.33 9.57 -14.87
N VAL A 361 -1.07 8.97 -16.01
CA VAL A 361 0.02 9.34 -16.93
C VAL A 361 -0.59 9.97 -18.18
N CYS A 362 -0.26 11.23 -18.45
CA CYS A 362 -0.77 11.96 -19.60
C CYS A 362 0.28 12.10 -20.71
N TYR A 363 -0.11 11.88 -21.96
CA TYR A 363 0.77 11.98 -23.12
C TYR A 363 1.20 13.42 -23.38
N VAL A 364 2.40 13.77 -22.91
CA VAL A 364 3.03 15.09 -23.06
C VAL A 364 3.32 15.37 -24.54
N GLY A 365 2.48 16.23 -25.12
CA GLY A 365 2.76 16.97 -26.35
C GLY A 365 2.86 18.46 -26.00
N GLU A 366 3.14 19.32 -26.99
CA GLU A 366 3.38 20.74 -26.72
C GLU A 366 2.24 21.41 -25.90
N ASP A 367 2.64 22.02 -24.78
CA ASP A 367 1.88 22.85 -23.84
C ASP A 367 0.66 22.19 -23.13
N MET A 368 0.93 21.44 -22.05
CA MET A 368 -0.10 20.90 -21.15
C MET A 368 -0.89 21.99 -20.39
N PRO A 369 -0.27 23.07 -19.84
CA PRO A 369 -1.02 24.20 -19.29
C PRO A 369 -2.00 24.84 -20.28
N ALA A 370 -1.64 24.99 -21.56
CA ALA A 370 -2.58 25.47 -22.58
C ALA A 370 -3.73 24.48 -22.85
N TYR A 371 -3.48 23.17 -22.82
CA TYR A 371 -4.54 22.16 -22.94
C TYR A 371 -5.56 22.24 -21.80
N PHE A 372 -5.09 22.31 -20.56
CA PHE A 372 -5.96 22.46 -19.39
C PHE A 372 -6.66 23.83 -19.36
N SER A 373 -5.99 24.92 -19.74
CA SER A 373 -6.62 26.23 -19.93
C SER A 373 -7.80 26.17 -20.91
N LEU A 374 -7.65 25.50 -22.05
CA LEU A 374 -8.74 25.30 -23.01
C LEU A 374 -9.89 24.45 -22.41
N MET A 375 -9.56 23.43 -21.61
CA MET A 375 -10.56 22.62 -20.90
C MET A 375 -11.34 23.44 -19.86
N THR A 376 -10.66 24.22 -19.03
CA THR A 376 -11.28 25.10 -18.03
C THR A 376 -12.18 26.15 -18.69
N ASN A 377 -11.72 26.76 -19.79
CA ASN A 377 -12.53 27.74 -20.55
C ASN A 377 -13.75 27.12 -21.27
N ALA A 378 -13.79 25.80 -21.42
CA ALA A 378 -14.90 25.05 -22.03
C ALA A 378 -15.81 24.34 -21.01
N THR A 379 -15.51 24.48 -19.71
CA THR A 379 -16.24 23.83 -18.60
C THR A 379 -17.25 24.82 -17.99
N GLU A 380 -18.46 24.35 -17.64
CA GLU A 380 -19.49 25.24 -17.08
C GLU A 380 -19.13 25.70 -15.66
N ARG A 381 -19.59 26.88 -15.24
CA ARG A 381 -19.07 27.58 -14.04
C ARG A 381 -19.32 26.79 -12.73
N ASP A 382 -20.36 25.98 -12.71
CA ASP A 382 -20.78 25.05 -11.67
C ASP A 382 -20.10 23.67 -11.76
N GLU A 383 -19.53 23.30 -12.91
CA GLU A 383 -18.63 22.13 -13.04
C GLU A 383 -17.19 22.45 -12.57
N LEU A 384 -16.78 23.72 -12.60
CA LEU A 384 -15.41 24.15 -12.23
C LEU A 384 -14.91 23.64 -10.87
N PRO A 385 -15.69 23.63 -9.76
CA PRO A 385 -15.25 23.06 -8.49
C PRO A 385 -14.70 21.63 -8.61
N TYR A 386 -15.37 20.79 -9.38
CA TYR A 386 -15.01 19.39 -9.59
C TYR A 386 -13.82 19.22 -10.54
N LEU A 387 -13.70 20.09 -11.54
CA LEU A 387 -12.49 20.17 -12.36
C LEU A 387 -11.27 20.59 -11.52
N GLY A 388 -11.48 21.46 -10.51
CA GLY A 388 -10.47 21.82 -9.52
C GLY A 388 -9.96 20.61 -8.74
N ILE A 389 -10.88 19.85 -8.14
CA ILE A 389 -10.57 18.58 -7.41
C ILE A 389 -9.79 17.61 -8.31
N ILE A 390 -10.20 17.44 -9.56
CA ILE A 390 -9.55 16.55 -10.52
C ILE A 390 -8.11 16.99 -10.80
N ILE A 391 -7.88 18.28 -11.05
CA ILE A 391 -6.54 18.81 -11.33
C ILE A 391 -5.63 18.70 -10.10
N ASP A 392 -6.15 19.00 -8.91
CA ASP A 392 -5.40 18.91 -7.64
C ASP A 392 -5.00 17.45 -7.32
N SER A 393 -5.89 16.49 -7.59
CA SER A 393 -5.64 15.07 -7.36
C SER A 393 -4.69 14.41 -8.37
N MET A 394 -4.33 15.09 -9.47
CA MET A 394 -3.46 14.55 -10.54
C MET A 394 -1.97 14.90 -10.40
N ASP A 395 -1.54 15.45 -9.26
CA ASP A 395 -0.33 16.27 -9.19
C ASP A 395 1.03 15.52 -9.26
N SER A 396 2.08 16.31 -9.50
CA SER A 396 3.53 16.03 -9.61
C SER A 396 4.02 15.42 -10.93
N TYR A 397 3.38 14.39 -11.48
CA TYR A 397 3.92 13.66 -12.65
C TYR A 397 3.41 14.17 -14.01
N THR A 398 2.26 14.85 -14.04
CA THR A 398 1.72 15.51 -15.25
C THR A 398 2.41 16.84 -15.57
N GLY A 399 3.08 17.43 -14.57
CA GLY A 399 3.62 18.79 -14.61
C GLY A 399 2.55 19.88 -14.56
N VAL A 400 1.31 19.54 -14.18
CA VAL A 400 0.19 20.47 -14.09
C VAL A 400 -0.44 20.40 -12.70
N THR A 401 -0.20 21.44 -11.90
CA THR A 401 -0.85 21.73 -10.62
C THR A 401 -1.83 22.90 -10.80
N LEU A 402 -2.78 23.13 -9.89
CA LEU A 402 -3.60 24.35 -9.89
C LEU A 402 -2.74 25.62 -9.95
N GLU A 403 -1.64 25.69 -9.19
CA GLU A 403 -0.72 26.84 -9.17
C GLU A 403 -0.01 27.05 -10.52
N THR A 404 0.26 25.98 -11.27
CA THR A 404 0.83 26.11 -12.63
C THR A 404 -0.18 26.59 -13.67
N LEU A 405 -1.49 26.42 -13.41
CA LEU A 405 -2.56 26.87 -14.28
C LEU A 405 -3.00 28.32 -14.03
N GLU A 406 -2.75 28.86 -12.84
CA GLU A 406 -3.07 30.25 -12.46
C GLU A 406 -2.72 31.30 -13.55
N PRO A 407 -1.56 31.26 -14.23
CA PRO A 407 -1.22 32.24 -15.28
C PRO A 407 -2.02 32.09 -16.58
N PHE A 408 -2.74 30.99 -16.77
CA PHE A 408 -3.37 30.60 -18.05
C PHE A 408 -4.90 30.55 -17.99
N VAL A 409 -5.50 30.75 -16.82
CA VAL A 409 -6.95 30.64 -16.55
C VAL A 409 -7.52 32.00 -16.14
N ASP A 410 -8.80 32.23 -16.39
CA ASP A 410 -9.49 33.43 -15.88
C ASP A 410 -9.47 33.46 -14.32
N PRO A 411 -9.16 34.61 -13.68
CA PRO A 411 -9.04 34.68 -12.23
C PRO A 411 -10.32 34.32 -11.44
N GLU A 412 -11.52 34.54 -11.98
CA GLU A 412 -12.75 34.08 -11.33
C GLU A 412 -12.90 32.56 -11.44
N ALA A 413 -12.59 31.98 -12.60
CA ALA A 413 -12.62 30.53 -12.79
C ALA A 413 -11.57 29.82 -11.92
N TYR A 414 -10.36 30.36 -11.84
CA TYR A 414 -9.30 29.86 -10.96
C TYR A 414 -9.70 29.93 -9.48
N ALA A 415 -10.31 31.01 -9.03
CA ALA A 415 -10.80 31.12 -7.65
C ALA A 415 -11.86 30.05 -7.31
N VAL A 416 -12.76 29.72 -8.25
CA VAL A 416 -13.76 28.66 -8.07
C VAL A 416 -13.14 27.26 -8.03
N MET A 417 -12.06 27.02 -8.79
CA MET A 417 -11.32 25.74 -8.74
C MET A 417 -10.46 25.59 -7.46
N ARG A 418 -9.93 26.70 -6.92
CA ARG A 418 -9.02 26.71 -5.75
C ARG A 418 -9.72 26.84 -4.39
N ASP A 419 -11.02 27.11 -4.36
CA ASP A 419 -11.85 27.08 -3.14
C ASP A 419 -13.28 26.61 -3.49
N PRO A 420 -13.46 25.29 -3.71
CA PRO A 420 -14.73 24.73 -4.14
C PRO A 420 -15.76 24.75 -2.99
N TYR A 421 -16.66 25.74 -3.04
CA TYR A 421 -17.88 25.79 -2.22
C TYR A 421 -18.93 24.75 -2.70
N ILE A 422 -18.65 23.47 -2.45
CA ILE A 422 -19.60 22.37 -2.73
C ILE A 422 -20.47 22.15 -1.49
N GLY A 423 -21.46 23.03 -1.31
CA GLY A 423 -22.39 22.99 -0.18
C GLY A 423 -21.95 23.80 1.03
N SER A 424 -22.24 23.31 2.24
CA SER A 424 -21.93 23.98 3.52
C SER A 424 -20.53 23.70 4.06
N GLU A 425 -19.75 22.87 3.37
CA GLU A 425 -18.39 22.50 3.73
C GLU A 425 -17.42 23.02 2.65
N PRO A 426 -16.29 23.65 3.03
CA PRO A 426 -15.24 24.02 2.07
C PRO A 426 -14.45 22.77 1.64
N VAL A 427 -14.41 22.46 0.35
CA VAL A 427 -13.94 21.15 -0.17
C VAL A 427 -12.46 21.15 -0.60
N LEU A 428 -11.61 21.96 0.03
CA LEU A 428 -10.16 21.76 -0.03
C LEU A 428 -9.51 21.85 1.36
N PRO A 429 -8.58 20.94 1.69
CA PRO A 429 -7.83 21.02 2.93
C PRO A 429 -6.84 22.19 2.88
N HIS A 430 -7.27 23.36 3.33
CA HIS A 430 -6.39 24.48 3.66
C HIS A 430 -5.47 24.13 4.83
N HIS A 431 -4.42 23.33 4.56
CA HIS A 431 -3.33 22.96 5.45
C HIS A 431 -3.75 22.83 6.93
N TYR A 432 -4.75 22.00 7.22
CA TYR A 432 -5.05 21.61 8.59
C TYR A 432 -3.86 20.81 9.10
N HIS A 433 -2.95 21.48 9.81
CA HIS A 433 -1.96 20.82 10.64
C HIS A 433 -2.73 20.09 11.75
N CYS A 434 -2.87 18.77 11.60
CA CYS A 434 -3.36 17.92 12.68
C CYS A 434 -2.43 18.13 13.89
N PRO A 435 -2.94 18.60 15.04
CA PRO A 435 -2.09 18.97 16.16
C PRO A 435 -1.67 17.74 16.98
N GLY A 436 -0.36 17.66 17.24
CA GLY A 436 0.27 17.14 18.48
C GLY A 436 0.03 15.68 18.87
#